data_AF-X1GJI1-F1
#
_entry.id   AF-X1GJI1-F1
#
_cell.length_a   1.000
_cell.length_b   1.000
_cell.length_c   1.000
_cell.angle_alpha   90.00
_cell.angle_beta   90.00
_cell.angle_gamma   90.00
#
_symmetry.space_group_name_H-M   'P 1'
#
loop_
_entity.id
_entity.type
_entity.pdbx_description
1 polymer ?
#
loop_
_entity_poly.entity_id
_entity_poly.type
_entity_poly.pdbx_seq_one_letter_code
_entity_poly.pdbx_strand_id
1 'polypeptide(L)'
;MAIAQGDPVVSVFILPDCVNSGMLETLLYQAIDDDPATSCIEEHFQCLVEKGVALPTNMDKARVHTFLSSKSPPGLLIGQAAHRDFWPWENSTFDGLKEFLKQI
;
A
#
# COMPACT_ATOMS: atom_id res chain seq x y z
N MET A 1 29.45 1.64 5.29
CA MET A 1 28.77 0.42 4.83
C MET A 1 29.41 -0.75 5.55
N ALA A 2 28.67 -1.43 6.42
CA ALA A 2 29.18 -2.54 7.23
C ALA A 2 28.62 -3.85 6.68
N ILE A 3 29.44 -4.91 6.66
CA ILE A 3 29.00 -6.26 6.32
C ILE A 3 28.45 -6.89 7.61
N ALA A 4 27.21 -7.36 7.58
CA ALA A 4 26.63 -8.08 8.71
C ALA A 4 27.35 -9.43 8.89
N GLN A 5 27.65 -9.81 10.13
CA GLN A 5 28.20 -11.13 10.44
C GLN A 5 27.07 -12.17 10.57
N GLY A 6 27.30 -13.39 10.07
CA GLY A 6 26.34 -14.50 10.14
C GLY A 6 26.14 -15.19 8.78
N ASP A 7 25.38 -16.28 8.79
CA ASP A 7 24.96 -16.97 7.58
C ASP A 7 23.71 -16.28 7.00
N PRO A 8 23.65 -16.03 5.67
CA PRO A 8 22.48 -15.41 5.06
C PRO A 8 21.26 -16.32 5.20
N VAL A 9 20.18 -15.79 5.75
CA VAL A 9 18.88 -16.46 5.86
C VAL A 9 17.98 -16.01 4.72
N VAL A 10 17.23 -16.97 4.14
CA VAL A 10 16.21 -16.68 3.12
C VAL A 10 14.84 -17.02 3.68
N SER A 11 13.97 -16.02 3.73
CA SER A 11 12.58 -16.15 4.14
C SER A 11 11.66 -15.58 3.05
N VAL A 12 10.46 -16.16 2.91
CA VAL A 12 9.48 -15.76 1.89
C VAL A 12 8.18 -15.35 2.55
N PHE A 13 7.70 -14.16 2.20
CA PHE A 13 6.37 -13.66 2.55
C PHE A 13 5.63 -13.30 1.27
N ILE A 14 4.43 -13.84 1.09
CA ILE A 14 3.59 -13.57 -0.08
C ILE A 14 2.51 -12.58 0.35
N LEU A 15 2.44 -11.44 -0.32
CA LEU A 15 1.49 -10.38 0.02
C LEU A 15 0.05 -10.76 -0.34
N PRO A 16 -0.94 -10.26 0.41
CA PRO A 16 -0.79 -9.35 1.56
C PRO A 16 -0.50 -10.09 2.88
N ASP A 17 -0.85 -11.37 3.00
CA ASP A 17 -0.92 -12.09 4.27
C ASP A 17 -0.60 -13.61 4.18
N CYS A 18 0.08 -14.03 3.10
CA CYS A 18 0.40 -15.42 2.76
C CYS A 18 -0.80 -16.34 2.45
N VAL A 19 -2.03 -15.82 2.45
CA VAL A 19 -3.25 -16.61 2.24
C VAL A 19 -4.06 -16.07 1.06
N ASN A 20 -4.30 -14.77 1.06
CA ASN A 20 -5.12 -14.09 0.09
C ASN A 20 -4.29 -13.61 -1.11
N SER A 21 -4.93 -13.49 -2.27
CA SER A 21 -4.31 -12.85 -3.42
C SER A 21 -4.27 -11.35 -3.20
N GLY A 22 -3.14 -10.72 -3.51
CA GLY A 22 -3.00 -9.27 -3.42
C GLY A 22 -1.58 -8.81 -3.65
N MET A 23 -1.30 -7.59 -3.20
CA MET A 23 -0.03 -6.91 -3.38
C MET A 23 0.25 -5.91 -2.27
N LEU A 24 1.37 -5.21 -2.38
CA LEU A 24 1.73 -4.16 -1.44
C LEU A 24 0.65 -3.08 -1.41
N GLU A 25 0.11 -2.72 -2.58
CA GLU A 25 -0.95 -1.73 -2.71
C GLU A 25 -2.26 -2.18 -2.05
N THR A 26 -2.53 -3.49 -1.98
CA THR A 26 -3.66 -4.03 -1.21
C THR A 26 -3.51 -3.72 0.28
N LEU A 27 -2.34 -4.01 0.87
CA LEU A 27 -2.04 -3.69 2.28
C LEU A 27 -2.10 -2.18 2.54
N LEU A 28 -1.50 -1.38 1.66
CA LEU A 28 -1.46 0.07 1.81
C LEU A 28 -2.85 0.69 1.76
N TYR A 29 -3.71 0.19 0.86
CA TYR A 29 -5.08 0.68 0.75
C TYR A 29 -5.95 0.24 1.94
N GLN A 30 -5.82 -1.02 2.39
CA GLN A 30 -6.48 -1.51 3.61
C GLN A 30 -6.07 -0.72 4.86
N ALA A 31 -4.79 -0.33 4.96
CA ALA A 31 -4.31 0.44 6.10
C ALA A 31 -4.94 1.83 6.21
N ILE A 32 -5.44 2.39 5.10
CA ILE A 32 -6.06 3.72 5.04
C ILE A 32 -7.58 3.66 4.93
N ASP A 33 -8.22 2.53 5.25
CA ASP A 33 -9.68 2.38 5.14
C ASP A 33 -10.43 3.46 5.94
N ASP A 34 -9.87 3.87 7.08
CA ASP A 34 -10.39 4.95 7.93
C ASP A 34 -9.95 6.38 7.50
N ASP A 35 -9.11 6.55 6.47
CA ASP A 35 -8.70 7.88 5.99
C ASP A 35 -9.88 8.55 5.25
N PRO A 36 -10.22 9.83 5.56
CA PRO A 36 -11.31 10.53 4.90
C PRO A 36 -11.22 10.56 3.36
N ALA A 37 -10.00 10.52 2.81
CA ALA A 37 -9.77 10.52 1.37
C ALA A 37 -10.26 9.24 0.68
N THR A 38 -10.43 8.13 1.41
CA THR A 38 -10.89 6.85 0.85
C THR A 38 -12.26 6.96 0.18
N SER A 39 -13.17 7.73 0.78
CA SER A 39 -14.47 8.04 0.17
C SER A 39 -14.32 8.79 -1.17
N CYS A 40 -13.49 9.83 -1.21
CA CYS A 40 -13.23 10.60 -2.43
C CYS A 40 -12.56 9.77 -3.53
N ILE A 41 -11.72 8.80 -3.17
CA ILE A 41 -11.08 7.89 -4.13
C ILE A 41 -12.11 6.99 -4.81
N GLU A 42 -13.02 6.39 -4.04
CA GLU A 42 -14.04 5.52 -4.63
C GLU A 42 -15.07 6.33 -5.45
N GLU A 43 -15.45 7.53 -4.99
CA GLU A 43 -16.28 8.45 -5.77
C GLU A 43 -15.62 8.87 -7.09
N HIS A 44 -14.30 9.08 -7.09
CA HIS A 44 -13.54 9.37 -8.31
C HIS A 44 -13.66 8.23 -9.33
N PHE A 45 -13.42 6.98 -8.91
CA PHE A 45 -13.52 5.83 -9.80
C PHE A 45 -14.96 5.56 -10.25
N GLN A 46 -15.93 5.75 -9.36
CA GLN A 46 -17.36 5.66 -9.69
C GLN A 46 -17.74 6.66 -10.78
N CYS A 47 -17.28 7.91 -10.67
CA CYS A 47 -17.48 8.94 -11.69
C CYS A 47 -16.90 8.54 -13.04
N LEU A 48 -15.69 7.96 -13.07
CA LEU A 48 -15.07 7.48 -14.31
C LEU A 48 -15.91 6.37 -14.98
N VAL A 49 -16.41 5.42 -14.21
CA VAL A 49 -17.29 4.34 -14.70
C VAL A 49 -18.57 4.91 -15.31
N GLU A 50 -19.22 5.86 -14.63
CA GLU A 50 -20.45 6.50 -15.10
C GLU A 50 -20.25 7.30 -16.40
N LYS A 51 -19.04 7.79 -16.65
CA LYS A 51 -18.67 8.47 -17.89
C LYS A 51 -18.18 7.51 -18.98
N GLY A 52 -18.19 6.19 -18.73
CA GLY A 52 -17.71 5.19 -19.67
C GLY A 52 -16.19 5.25 -19.89
N VAL A 53 -15.44 5.82 -18.95
CA VAL A 53 -13.98 5.86 -19.00
C VAL A 53 -13.44 4.51 -18.54
N ALA A 54 -12.56 3.91 -19.35
CA ALA A 54 -11.92 2.65 -19.00
C ALA A 54 -11.06 2.81 -17.75
N LEU A 55 -11.27 1.92 -16.77
CA LEU A 55 -10.45 1.88 -15.56
C LEU A 55 -9.15 1.10 -15.78
N PRO A 56 -8.11 1.37 -14.98
CA PRO A 56 -6.91 0.54 -14.95
C PRO A 56 -7.24 -0.91 -14.59
N THR A 57 -6.53 -1.87 -15.20
CA THR A 57 -6.71 -3.30 -14.90
C THR A 57 -6.37 -3.65 -13.45
N ASN A 58 -5.42 -2.91 -12.86
CA ASN A 58 -5.03 -3.09 -11.46
C ASN A 58 -5.58 -1.94 -10.61
N MET A 59 -6.71 -2.21 -9.95
CA MET A 59 -7.40 -1.21 -9.14
C MET A 59 -6.69 -0.90 -7.82
N ASP A 60 -5.98 -1.86 -7.21
CA ASP A 60 -5.23 -1.61 -5.97
C ASP A 60 -4.13 -0.56 -6.21
N LYS A 61 -3.41 -0.68 -7.32
CA LYS A 61 -2.47 0.35 -7.78
C LYS A 61 -3.16 1.67 -8.04
N ALA A 62 -4.28 1.65 -8.77
CA ALA A 62 -5.00 2.85 -9.12
C ALA A 62 -5.43 3.62 -7.85
N ARG A 63 -6.00 2.93 -6.86
CA ARG A 63 -6.41 3.50 -5.58
C ARG A 63 -5.27 4.11 -4.79
N VAL A 64 -4.16 3.39 -4.63
CA VAL A 64 -2.98 3.91 -3.94
C VAL A 64 -2.41 5.14 -4.66
N HIS A 65 -2.36 5.15 -6.00
CA HIS A 65 -1.90 6.31 -6.75
C HIS A 65 -2.86 7.51 -6.62
N THR A 66 -4.17 7.28 -6.63
CA THR A 66 -5.16 8.34 -6.39
C THR A 66 -5.04 8.90 -4.98
N PHE A 67 -4.87 8.04 -3.97
CA PHE A 67 -4.59 8.44 -2.59
C PHE A 67 -3.34 9.33 -2.51
N LEU A 68 -2.22 8.89 -3.07
CA LEU A 68 -0.97 9.66 -3.07
C LEU A 68 -1.09 10.99 -3.84
N SER A 69 -1.94 11.04 -4.85
CA SER A 69 -2.23 12.27 -5.59
C SER A 69 -3.04 13.28 -4.77
N SER A 70 -3.76 12.85 -3.73
CA SER A 70 -4.46 13.73 -2.79
C SER A 70 -3.56 14.39 -1.74
N LYS A 71 -2.33 13.87 -1.55
CA LYS A 71 -1.39 14.37 -0.54
C LYS A 71 -0.50 15.49 -1.10
N SER A 72 0.20 16.21 -0.21
CA SER A 72 1.12 17.30 -0.57
C SER A 72 2.56 16.98 -0.14
N PRO A 73 3.55 16.95 -1.07
CA PRO A 73 3.40 17.14 -2.51
C PRO A 73 2.70 15.94 -3.20
N PRO A 74 1.94 16.18 -4.28
CA PRO A 74 1.32 15.10 -5.03
C PRO A 74 2.35 14.33 -5.86
N GLY A 75 2.03 13.08 -6.23
CA GLY A 75 2.82 12.29 -7.18
C GLY A 75 4.06 11.60 -6.60
N LEU A 76 4.16 11.50 -5.27
CA LEU A 76 5.21 10.69 -4.64
C LEU A 76 5.06 9.21 -5.00
N LEU A 77 6.19 8.52 -5.21
CA LEU A 77 6.23 7.07 -5.30
C LEU A 77 5.98 6.44 -3.92
N ILE A 78 5.45 5.21 -3.86
CA ILE A 78 5.17 4.50 -2.60
C ILE A 78 6.38 4.53 -1.65
N GLY A 79 7.58 4.19 -2.15
CA GLY A 79 8.81 4.21 -1.34
C GLY A 79 9.20 5.62 -0.85
N GLN A 80 8.88 6.67 -1.60
CA GLN A 80 9.10 8.06 -1.16
C GLN A 80 8.06 8.48 -0.13
N ALA A 81 6.80 8.10 -0.35
CA ALA A 81 5.71 8.31 0.60
C ALA A 81 5.91 7.51 1.89
N ALA A 82 6.67 6.42 1.86
CA ALA A 82 6.98 5.63 3.05
C ALA A 82 7.86 6.37 4.07
N HIS A 83 8.66 7.32 3.61
CA HIS A 83 9.44 8.24 4.45
C HIS A 83 8.66 9.49 4.86
N ARG A 84 7.37 9.57 4.51
CA ARG A 84 6.43 10.61 4.95
C ARG A 84 5.44 9.97 5.92
N ASP A 85 4.78 10.79 6.74
CA ASP A 85 3.72 10.34 7.64
C ASP A 85 2.38 10.11 6.90
N PHE A 86 2.44 9.52 5.70
CA PHE A 86 1.26 9.30 4.84
C PHE A 86 0.60 7.95 5.09
N TRP A 87 1.35 6.98 5.60
CA TRP A 87 0.86 5.65 5.89
C TRP A 87 0.72 5.47 7.40
N PRO A 88 -0.42 4.95 7.88
CA PRO A 88 -0.62 4.66 9.29
C PRO A 88 0.10 3.36 9.63
N TRP A 89 1.42 3.42 9.81
CA TRP A 89 2.24 2.23 10.04
C TRP A 89 1.82 1.42 11.26
N GLU A 90 1.15 2.04 12.24
CA GLU A 90 0.60 1.38 13.42
C GLU A 90 -0.75 0.69 13.21
N ASN A 91 -1.32 0.74 11.99
CA ASN A 91 -2.50 -0.04 11.64
C ASN A 91 -2.19 -1.54 11.68
N SER A 92 -3.10 -2.32 12.28
CA SER A 92 -2.94 -3.77 12.48
C SER A 92 -2.83 -4.57 11.17
N THR A 93 -3.24 -3.99 10.04
CA THR A 93 -3.03 -4.55 8.70
C THR A 93 -1.56 -4.89 8.43
N PHE A 94 -0.62 -4.15 9.04
CA PHE A 94 0.81 -4.41 8.88
C PHE A 94 1.38 -5.43 9.87
N ASP A 95 0.61 -5.91 10.85
CA ASP A 95 1.16 -6.71 11.96
C ASP A 95 1.80 -8.00 11.47
N GLY A 96 1.13 -8.74 10.58
CA GLY A 96 1.69 -9.98 10.02
C GLY A 96 3.01 -9.74 9.27
N LEU A 97 3.10 -8.64 8.52
CA LEU A 97 4.35 -8.26 7.83
C LEU A 97 5.43 -7.81 8.82
N LYS A 98 5.08 -7.02 9.84
CA LYS A 98 6.01 -6.59 10.90
C LYS A 98 6.54 -7.79 11.68
N GLU A 99 5.69 -8.75 12.01
CA GLU A 99 6.08 -9.98 12.70
C GLU A 99 7.04 -10.83 11.86
N PHE A 100 6.74 -11.00 10.57
CA PHE A 100 7.64 -11.66 9.64
C PHE A 100 9.02 -10.97 9.57
N LEU A 101 9.04 -9.64 9.44
CA LEU A 101 10.29 -8.87 9.36
C LEU A 101 11.12 -8.88 10.66
N LYS A 102 10.52 -9.21 11.81
CA LYS A 102 11.25 -9.39 13.09
C LYS A 102 11.88 -10.78 13.23
N GLN A 103 11.50 -11.73 12.38
CA GLN A 103 12.00 -13.11 12.40
C GLN A 103 13.19 -13.32 11.44
N ILE A 104 13.54 -12.30 10.65
CA ILE A 104 14.71 -12.28 9.75
C ILE A 104 15.89 -11.57 10.40
#